data_AF-A0A7J9HGC3-F1
#
_entry.id   AF-A0A7J9HGC3-F1
#
_cell.length_a   1.000
_cell.length_b   1.000
_cell.length_c   1.000
_cell.angle_alpha   90.00
_cell.angle_beta   90.00
_cell.angle_gamma   90.00
#
_symmetry.space_group_name_H-M   'P 1'
#
loop_
_entity.id
_entity.type
_entity.pdbx_description
1 polymer ?
#
loop_
_entity_poly.entity_id
_entity_poly.type
_entity_poly.pdbx_seq_one_letter_code
_entity_poly.pdbx_strand_id
1 'polypeptide(L)'
;MSSSTPSSSAGGVGSADSAAPRRNSKRPKYSKFTQQELPACKPILTPRWVVEIIDRYETACVPDGYKNDKVKKRMKKPIYVYYQLDNFYQNHRRYVKSRSDSQLKENSSWDDVSSCKPEDMSNDQPIVPCGLIAWSLFNDTYSFSLNSQQLAVNKKGISWK
;
A
#
# COMPACT_ATOMS: atom_id res chain seq x y z
N MET A 1 -64.56 -16.09 23.40
CA MET A 1 -65.55 -15.05 23.79
C MET A 1 -64.78 -14.03 24.64
N SER A 2 -64.64 -12.75 24.35
CA SER A 2 -65.01 -11.89 23.24
C SER A 2 -64.10 -10.65 23.31
N SER A 3 -63.78 -10.09 22.16
CA SER A 3 -63.00 -8.88 21.91
C SER A 3 -63.75 -7.58 22.22
N SER A 4 -63.05 -6.51 22.67
CA SER A 4 -63.31 -5.11 22.25
C SER A 4 -62.32 -4.07 22.85
N THR A 5 -61.49 -3.50 21.96
CA THR A 5 -61.06 -2.08 21.78
C THR A 5 -60.78 -1.13 22.97
N PRO A 6 -59.64 -0.39 22.93
CA PRO A 6 -59.55 0.96 23.48
C PRO A 6 -59.74 2.04 22.41
N SER A 7 -60.35 3.15 22.86
CA SER A 7 -60.77 4.31 22.10
C SER A 7 -59.60 5.19 21.63
N SER A 8 -59.81 5.83 20.49
CA SER A 8 -58.96 6.80 19.82
C SER A 8 -58.99 8.19 20.49
N SER A 9 -57.83 8.84 20.62
CA SER A 9 -57.73 10.31 20.65
C SER A 9 -56.41 10.81 20.05
N ALA A 10 -56.56 11.33 18.83
CA ALA A 10 -55.84 12.38 18.11
C ALA A 10 -54.50 12.96 18.65
N GLY A 11 -53.53 13.02 17.73
CA GLY A 11 -52.89 14.31 17.39
C GLY A 11 -51.53 14.62 18.01
N GLY A 12 -50.48 13.87 17.65
CA GLY A 12 -49.08 14.25 17.88
C GLY A 12 -48.38 14.54 16.55
N VAL A 13 -48.02 15.80 16.33
CA VAL A 13 -47.43 16.38 15.12
C VAL A 13 -46.14 15.65 14.75
N GLY A 14 -46.10 15.05 13.55
CA GLY A 14 -44.89 14.46 12.99
C GLY A 14 -43.80 15.53 12.82
N SER A 15 -42.65 15.32 13.46
CA SER A 15 -41.42 16.03 13.14
C SER A 15 -41.13 15.83 11.67
N ALA A 16 -41.24 16.93 10.90
CA ALA A 16 -40.70 16.99 9.57
C ALA A 16 -39.18 16.80 9.67
N ASP A 17 -38.71 15.58 9.40
CA ASP A 17 -37.32 15.32 9.08
C ASP A 17 -36.98 16.20 7.89
N SER A 18 -36.33 17.32 8.19
CA SER A 18 -35.77 18.22 7.21
C SER A 18 -34.71 17.42 6.46
N ALA A 19 -35.08 16.92 5.28
CA ALA A 19 -34.16 16.26 4.37
C ALA A 19 -33.00 17.21 4.05
N ALA A 20 -31.89 17.03 4.75
CA ALA A 20 -30.68 17.78 4.51
C ALA A 20 -30.28 17.62 3.03
N PRO A 21 -29.92 18.71 2.33
CA PRO A 21 -29.59 18.65 0.91
C PRO A 21 -28.40 17.72 0.71
N ARG A 22 -28.58 16.69 -0.13
CA ARG A 22 -27.52 15.75 -0.51
C ARG A 22 -26.37 16.55 -1.11
N ARG A 23 -25.24 16.63 -0.38
CA ARG A 23 -24.01 17.24 -0.89
C ARG A 23 -23.63 16.58 -2.20
N ASN A 24 -23.53 17.39 -3.27
CA ASN A 24 -23.01 16.93 -4.55
C ASN A 24 -21.60 16.37 -4.36
N SER A 25 -21.47 15.05 -4.45
CA SER A 25 -20.19 14.38 -4.34
C SER A 25 -19.36 14.69 -5.59
N LYS A 26 -18.19 15.28 -5.39
CA LYS A 26 -17.17 15.42 -6.45
C LYS A 26 -16.42 14.10 -6.72
N ARG A 27 -16.84 12.99 -6.10
CA ARG A 27 -16.23 11.68 -6.31
C ARG A 27 -16.59 11.20 -7.71
N PRO A 28 -15.61 10.93 -8.59
CA PRO A 28 -15.89 10.37 -9.90
C PRO A 28 -16.56 9.00 -9.76
N LYS A 29 -17.47 8.68 -10.70
CA LYS A 29 -18.11 7.36 -10.76
C LYS A 29 -17.06 6.28 -11.01
N TYR A 30 -17.10 5.21 -10.21
CA TYR A 30 -16.18 4.09 -10.34
C TYR A 30 -16.49 3.28 -11.61
N SER A 31 -15.49 3.11 -12.47
CA SER A 31 -15.46 2.10 -13.52
C SER A 31 -14.00 1.71 -13.79
N LYS A 32 -13.75 0.52 -14.35
CA LYS A 32 -12.38 0.11 -14.73
C LYS A 32 -11.72 1.09 -15.70
N PHE A 33 -12.52 1.76 -16.54
CA PHE A 33 -12.04 2.82 -17.42
C PHE A 33 -11.65 4.09 -16.64
N THR A 34 -12.51 4.59 -15.74
CA THR A 34 -12.21 5.82 -14.97
C THR A 34 -11.11 5.63 -13.93
N GLN A 35 -10.89 4.38 -13.48
CA GLN A 35 -9.78 3.98 -12.60
C GLN A 35 -8.52 3.56 -13.36
N GLN A 36 -8.57 3.48 -14.69
CA GLN A 36 -7.48 2.98 -15.54
C GLN A 36 -7.01 1.55 -15.14
N GLU A 37 -7.95 0.73 -14.68
CA GLU A 37 -7.77 -0.68 -14.30
C GLU A 37 -8.12 -1.64 -15.45
N LEU A 38 -8.11 -1.14 -16.70
CA LEU A 38 -8.36 -2.00 -17.85
C LEU A 38 -7.22 -3.02 -18.02
N PRO A 39 -7.54 -4.28 -18.36
CA PRO A 39 -6.52 -5.26 -18.69
C PRO A 39 -5.75 -4.77 -19.91
N ALA A 40 -4.45 -4.56 -19.73
CA ALA A 40 -3.54 -4.16 -20.79
C ALA A 40 -2.32 -5.07 -20.75
N CYS A 41 -1.82 -5.44 -21.92
CA CYS A 41 -0.49 -6.04 -22.01
C CYS A 41 0.53 -4.98 -21.57
N LYS A 42 1.31 -5.29 -20.55
CA LYS A 42 2.46 -4.50 -20.13
C LYS A 42 3.73 -5.22 -20.59
N PRO A 43 4.15 -5.09 -21.86
CA PRO A 43 5.41 -5.67 -22.30
C PRO A 43 6.55 -4.97 -21.57
N ILE A 44 7.24 -5.71 -20.71
CA ILE A 44 8.45 -5.23 -20.04
C ILE A 44 9.59 -5.37 -21.05
N LEU A 45 9.97 -4.25 -21.67
CA LEU A 45 11.14 -4.19 -22.56
C LEU A 45 12.40 -3.99 -21.71
N THR A 46 12.86 -5.05 -21.06
CA THR A 46 14.17 -5.04 -20.40
C THR A 46 15.29 -5.17 -21.43
N PRO A 47 16.39 -4.41 -21.29
CA PRO A 47 17.58 -4.65 -22.09
C PRO A 47 18.06 -6.09 -21.93
N ARG A 48 18.59 -6.71 -23.00
CA ARG A 48 19.10 -8.10 -22.99
C ARG A 48 20.13 -8.43 -21.89
N TRP A 49 20.71 -7.43 -21.24
CA TRP A 49 21.70 -7.59 -20.18
C TRP A 49 21.09 -7.61 -18.76
N VAL A 50 19.80 -7.31 -18.62
CA VAL A 50 19.07 -7.44 -17.35
C VAL A 50 18.62 -8.89 -17.19
N VAL A 51 18.92 -9.49 -16.04
CA VAL A 51 18.41 -10.80 -15.65
C VAL A 51 17.26 -10.58 -14.69
N GLU A 52 16.05 -10.94 -15.11
CA GLU A 52 14.86 -10.91 -14.26
C GLU A 52 14.68 -12.28 -13.59
N ILE A 53 14.62 -12.29 -12.27
CA ILE A 53 14.20 -13.46 -11.49
C ILE A 53 12.87 -13.07 -10.87
N ILE A 54 11.83 -13.80 -11.26
CA ILE A 54 10.47 -13.60 -10.75
C ILE A 54 10.26 -14.63 -9.65
N ASP A 55 10.33 -14.19 -8.41
CA ASP A 55 9.87 -14.96 -7.26
C ASP A 55 8.55 -14.35 -6.79
N ARG A 56 7.45 -15.08 -6.97
CA ARG A 56 6.11 -14.67 -6.52
C ARG A 56 5.78 -15.47 -5.27
N TYR A 57 5.12 -14.87 -4.28
CA TYR A 57 4.69 -15.64 -3.10
C TYR A 57 3.76 -16.81 -3.46
N GLU A 58 3.00 -16.68 -4.54
CA GLU A 58 2.16 -17.77 -5.09
C GLU A 58 2.99 -18.98 -5.56
N THR A 59 4.28 -18.79 -5.87
CA THR A 59 5.20 -19.85 -6.29
C THR A 59 5.93 -20.55 -5.14
N ALA A 60 5.63 -20.21 -3.88
CA ALA A 60 6.17 -20.92 -2.72
C ALA A 60 5.83 -22.43 -2.74
N CYS A 61 4.72 -22.80 -3.39
CA CYS A 61 4.29 -24.19 -3.57
C CYS A 61 4.94 -24.90 -4.78
N VAL A 62 5.80 -24.22 -5.54
CA VAL A 62 6.49 -24.81 -6.70
C VAL A 62 7.69 -25.63 -6.21
N PRO A 63 7.81 -26.93 -6.56
CA PRO A 63 8.98 -27.73 -6.19
C PRO A 63 10.28 -27.15 -6.73
N ASP A 64 11.39 -27.34 -6.02
CA ASP A 64 12.69 -26.71 -6.34
C ASP A 64 13.20 -26.97 -7.77
N GLY A 65 12.84 -28.10 -8.37
CA GLY A 65 13.19 -28.43 -9.77
C GLY A 65 12.55 -27.51 -10.81
N TYR A 66 11.50 -26.77 -10.46
CA TYR A 66 10.76 -25.87 -11.34
C TYR A 66 10.89 -24.38 -10.95
N LYS A 67 11.71 -24.06 -9.93
CA LYS A 67 12.00 -22.67 -9.57
C LYS A 67 13.02 -22.07 -10.53
N ASN A 68 12.80 -20.81 -10.94
CA ASN A 68 13.72 -20.04 -11.77
C ASN A 68 14.63 -19.13 -10.92
N ASP A 69 15.07 -19.62 -9.76
CA ASP A 69 15.83 -18.88 -8.74
C ASP A 69 17.35 -18.78 -9.03
N LYS A 70 17.83 -19.42 -10.10
CA LYS A 70 19.26 -19.48 -10.46
C LYS A 70 19.60 -18.61 -11.66
N VAL A 71 20.61 -17.77 -11.49
CA VAL A 71 21.24 -17.02 -12.59
C VAL A 71 22.12 -17.96 -13.42
N LYS A 72 21.73 -18.23 -14.67
CA LYS A 72 22.47 -19.14 -15.57
C LYS A 72 23.76 -18.53 -16.16
N LYS A 73 23.86 -17.21 -16.21
CA LYS A 73 24.95 -16.48 -16.88
C LYS A 73 25.69 -15.56 -15.92
N ARG A 74 27.02 -15.56 -15.99
CA ARG A 74 27.85 -14.65 -15.19
C ARG A 74 27.52 -13.17 -15.48
N MET A 75 27.17 -12.42 -14.44
CA MET A 75 26.96 -10.98 -14.48
C MET A 75 28.28 -10.22 -14.27
N LYS A 76 28.45 -9.08 -14.95
CA LYS A 76 29.59 -8.17 -14.73
C LYS A 76 29.24 -7.15 -13.65
N LYS A 77 30.20 -6.80 -12.79
CA LYS A 77 30.03 -5.73 -11.78
C LYS A 77 29.90 -4.35 -12.45
N PRO A 78 29.16 -3.38 -11.86
CA PRO A 78 28.38 -3.46 -10.62
C PRO A 78 27.01 -4.15 -10.82
N ILE A 79 26.53 -4.84 -9.79
CA ILE A 79 25.25 -5.54 -9.79
C ILE A 79 24.32 -4.80 -8.83
N TYR A 80 23.11 -4.49 -9.30
CA TYR A 80 22.05 -3.87 -8.51
C TYR A 80 20.88 -4.85 -8.38
N VAL A 81 20.22 -4.80 -7.23
CA VAL A 81 19.05 -5.62 -6.92
C VAL A 81 17.86 -4.69 -6.81
N TYR A 82 16.77 -5.02 -7.50
CA TYR A 82 15.52 -4.29 -7.46
C TYR A 82 14.40 -5.26 -7.06
N TYR A 83 13.43 -4.77 -6.30
CA TYR A 83 12.17 -5.46 -6.05
C TYR A 83 11.05 -4.74 -6.81
N GLN A 84 10.07 -5.49 -7.26
CA GLN A 84 8.90 -4.96 -7.95
C GLN A 84 7.64 -5.30 -7.15
N LEU A 85 6.79 -4.30 -6.96
CA LEU A 85 5.47 -4.45 -6.38
C LEU A 85 4.42 -4.11 -7.44
N ASP A 86 3.60 -5.09 -7.79
CA ASP A 86 2.44 -4.88 -8.67
C ASP A 86 1.20 -4.54 -7.85
N ASN A 87 0.27 -3.79 -8.45
CA ASN A 87 -0.99 -3.35 -7.82
C ASN A 87 -0.80 -2.53 -6.52
N PHE A 88 0.34 -1.83 -6.40
CA PHE A 88 0.65 -0.97 -5.26
C PHE A 88 0.66 0.52 -5.68
N TYR A 89 -0.38 1.25 -5.29
CA TYR A 89 -0.67 2.61 -5.77
C TYR A 89 -0.02 3.72 -4.94
N GLN A 90 1.31 3.80 -4.99
CA GLN A 90 2.06 4.84 -4.25
C GLN A 90 1.71 6.27 -4.65
N ASN A 91 1.25 6.47 -5.89
CA ASN A 91 0.86 7.78 -6.42
C ASN A 91 -0.52 8.26 -5.94
N HIS A 92 -1.26 7.45 -5.19
CA HIS A 92 -2.57 7.85 -4.69
C HIS A 92 -2.43 9.07 -3.77
N ARG A 93 -3.15 10.17 -4.04
CA ARG A 93 -2.98 11.48 -3.35
C ARG A 93 -2.99 11.37 -1.82
N ARG A 94 -3.82 10.49 -1.25
CA ARG A 94 -3.86 10.28 0.21
C ARG A 94 -2.60 9.57 0.73
N TYR A 95 -2.09 8.60 -0.03
CA TYR A 95 -0.88 7.86 0.32
C TYR A 95 0.33 8.81 0.33
N VAL A 96 0.53 9.56 -0.76
CA VAL A 96 1.63 10.55 -0.88
C VAL A 96 1.62 11.59 0.24
N LYS A 97 0.43 12.00 0.70
CA LYS A 97 0.28 13.00 1.76
C LYS A 97 0.43 12.45 3.17
N SER A 98 0.31 11.14 3.36
CA SER A 98 0.28 10.51 4.68
C SER A 98 1.71 10.23 5.15
N ARG A 99 2.38 11.30 5.58
CA ARG A 99 3.73 11.34 6.17
C ARG A 99 3.95 12.66 6.91
N SER A 100 4.88 12.70 7.86
CA SER A 100 5.33 13.94 8.50
C SER A 100 6.76 14.27 8.08
N ASP A 101 6.93 15.36 7.32
CA ASP A 101 8.26 15.81 6.89
C ASP A 101 9.06 16.38 8.07
N SER A 102 8.37 16.91 9.10
CA SER A 102 8.97 17.40 10.35
C SER A 102 9.63 16.25 11.13
N GLN A 103 8.91 15.14 11.34
CA GLN A 103 9.44 13.94 12.00
C GLN A 103 10.67 13.36 11.26
N LEU A 104 10.65 13.36 9.92
CA LEU A 104 11.74 12.82 9.12
C LEU A 104 12.98 13.72 9.10
N LYS A 105 12.81 14.99 9.43
CA LYS A 105 13.89 15.99 9.45
C LYS A 105 14.58 16.07 10.81
N GLU A 106 13.80 16.06 11.89
CA GLU A 106 14.32 16.28 13.24
C GLU A 106 13.52 15.51 14.30
N ASN A 107 14.23 15.05 15.33
CA ASN A 107 13.64 14.27 16.43
C ASN A 107 12.77 15.11 17.38
N SER A 108 12.95 16.44 17.41
CA SER A 108 12.14 17.35 18.23
C SER A 108 10.68 17.39 17.81
N SER A 109 10.39 17.16 16.53
CA SER A 109 9.05 17.22 15.94
C SER A 109 8.36 15.85 15.91
N TRP A 110 8.66 14.98 16.89
CA TRP A 110 8.15 13.61 16.95
C TRP A 110 6.63 13.52 17.10
N ASP A 111 5.99 14.56 17.65
CA ASP A 111 4.55 14.67 17.91
C ASP A 111 3.76 15.31 16.75
N ASP A 112 4.43 15.82 15.71
CA ASP A 112 3.77 16.35 14.51
C ASP A 112 3.26 15.23 13.61
N VAL A 113 2.04 14.77 13.88
CA VAL A 113 1.35 13.69 13.13
C VAL A 113 0.15 14.18 12.32
N SER A 114 -0.02 15.49 12.19
CA SER A 114 -1.23 16.12 11.62
C SER A 114 -1.57 15.66 10.20
N SER A 115 -0.56 15.38 9.38
CA SER A 115 -0.67 14.90 7.99
C SER A 115 -0.72 13.37 7.87
N CYS A 116 -0.50 12.61 8.94
CA CYS A 116 -0.26 11.17 8.89
C CYS A 116 -1.49 10.27 8.92
N LYS A 117 -2.70 10.83 8.97
CA LYS A 117 -3.94 10.04 9.01
C LYS A 117 -4.01 8.99 7.88
N PRO A 118 -4.53 7.78 8.17
CA PRO A 118 -5.06 7.32 9.47
C PRO A 118 -3.99 6.78 10.44
N GLU A 119 -2.76 6.57 9.98
CA GLU A 119 -1.68 5.96 10.78
C GLU A 119 -0.88 7.04 11.52
N ASP A 120 -1.56 7.84 12.35
CA ASP A 120 -0.98 8.95 13.11
C ASP A 120 -0.69 8.58 14.57
N MET A 121 -1.59 7.83 15.21
CA MET A 121 -1.52 7.50 16.64
C MET A 121 -1.75 6.00 16.91
N SER A 122 -1.11 5.47 17.96
CA SER A 122 -1.37 4.14 18.52
C SER A 122 -1.41 4.24 20.05
N ASN A 123 -2.50 3.81 20.69
CA ASN A 123 -2.72 3.91 22.14
C ASN A 123 -2.44 5.32 22.70
N ASP A 124 -2.99 6.36 22.04
CA ASP A 124 -2.80 7.78 22.37
C ASP A 124 -1.35 8.29 22.31
N GLN A 125 -0.45 7.52 21.67
CA GLN A 125 0.93 7.93 21.40
C GLN A 125 1.17 8.14 19.90
N PRO A 126 1.88 9.22 19.52
CA PRO A 126 2.36 9.44 18.16
C PRO A 126 3.16 8.23 17.63
N ILE A 127 2.81 7.77 16.44
CA ILE A 127 3.61 6.78 15.71
C ILE A 127 4.84 7.49 15.14
N VAL A 128 6.03 6.91 15.27
CA VAL A 128 7.27 7.48 14.73
C VAL A 128 8.05 6.42 13.94
N PRO A 129 8.28 6.62 12.62
CA PRO A 129 7.65 7.62 11.75
C PRO A 129 6.17 7.30 11.47
N CYS A 130 5.31 8.32 11.42
CA CYS A 130 3.88 8.17 11.15
C CYS A 130 3.55 8.13 9.65
N GLY A 131 2.33 7.67 9.35
CA GLY A 131 1.72 7.75 8.04
C GLY A 131 1.80 6.47 7.21
N LEU A 132 0.94 6.40 6.19
CA LEU A 132 0.77 5.22 5.34
C LEU A 132 2.07 4.80 4.64
N ILE A 133 2.95 5.75 4.29
CA ILE A 133 4.21 5.46 3.61
C ILE A 133 5.15 4.66 4.53
N ALA A 134 5.26 5.06 5.79
CA ALA A 134 6.06 4.36 6.79
C ALA A 134 5.41 3.05 7.21
N TRP A 135 4.08 3.04 7.35
CA TRP A 135 3.32 1.88 7.78
C TRP A 135 3.39 0.70 6.80
N SER A 136 3.37 0.99 5.50
CA SER A 136 3.49 -0.04 4.45
C SER A 136 4.91 -0.20 3.92
N LEU A 137 5.92 -0.06 4.79
CA LEU A 137 7.31 -0.29 4.41
C LEU A 137 7.52 -1.76 4.02
N PHE A 138 8.20 -1.97 2.90
CA PHE A 138 8.56 -3.30 2.42
C PHE A 138 9.46 -4.02 3.45
N ASN A 139 9.07 -5.22 3.86
CA ASN A 139 9.66 -5.94 5.01
C ASN A 139 10.34 -7.27 4.66
N ASP A 140 10.38 -7.70 3.40
CA ASP A 140 11.10 -8.93 3.08
C ASP A 140 12.60 -8.77 3.21
N THR A 141 13.24 -9.92 3.43
CA THR A 141 14.69 -10.04 3.44
C THR A 141 15.13 -11.04 2.37
N TYR A 142 16.05 -10.59 1.52
CA TYR A 142 16.68 -11.41 0.48
C TYR A 142 18.10 -11.78 0.88
N SER A 143 18.51 -13.01 0.58
CA SER A 143 19.89 -13.45 0.68
C SER A 143 20.31 -14.09 -0.64
N PHE A 144 21.58 -13.93 -1.00
CA PHE A 144 22.14 -14.47 -2.23
C PHE A 144 23.28 -15.41 -1.88
N SER A 145 23.42 -16.49 -2.65
CA SER A 145 24.54 -17.42 -2.51
C SER A 145 25.16 -17.72 -3.86
N LEU A 146 26.48 -17.92 -3.87
CA LEU A 146 27.25 -18.39 -5.02
C LEU A 146 28.03 -19.63 -4.57
N ASN A 147 27.80 -20.78 -5.22
CA ASN A 147 28.44 -22.05 -4.85
C ASN A 147 28.31 -22.37 -3.35
N SER A 148 27.11 -22.15 -2.79
CA SER A 148 26.80 -22.33 -1.35
C SER A 148 27.52 -21.38 -0.39
N GLN A 149 28.22 -20.36 -0.89
CA GLN A 149 28.78 -19.28 -0.08
C GLN A 149 27.85 -18.06 -0.13
N GLN A 150 27.49 -17.51 1.03
CA GLN A 150 26.64 -16.33 1.11
C GLN A 150 27.36 -15.09 0.55
N LEU A 151 26.69 -14.37 -0.35
CA LEU A 151 27.17 -13.11 -0.91
C LEU A 151 26.72 -11.95 -0.01
N ALA A 152 27.67 -11.10 0.37
CA ALA A 152 27.39 -9.87 1.09
C ALA A 152 26.79 -8.82 0.14
N VAL A 153 25.61 -8.30 0.47
CA VAL A 153 24.95 -7.21 -0.26
C VAL A 153 25.23 -5.88 0.43
N ASN A 154 25.73 -4.90 -0.31
CA ASN A 154 25.90 -3.56 0.22
C ASN A 154 24.53 -2.85 0.35
N LYS A 155 24.15 -2.50 1.58
CA LYS A 155 22.90 -1.77 1.89
C LYS A 155 23.11 -0.26 2.05
N LYS A 156 24.35 0.24 1.94
CA LYS A 156 24.70 1.66 2.10
C LYS A 156 24.82 2.35 0.74
N GLY A 157 24.46 3.63 0.67
CA GLY A 157 24.57 4.42 -0.56
C GLY A 157 23.57 4.03 -1.65
N ILE A 158 22.40 3.51 -1.24
CA ILE A 158 21.31 3.10 -2.13
C ILE A 158 20.25 4.20 -2.32
N SER A 159 20.26 5.22 -1.45
CA SER A 159 19.40 6.40 -1.56
C SER A 159 20.10 7.53 -2.33
N TRP A 160 19.32 8.50 -2.77
CA TRP A 160 19.84 9.78 -3.22
C TRP A 160 20.69 10.45 -2.12
N LYS A 161 21.66 11.25 -2.55
CA LYS A 161 22.50 12.07 -1.67
C LYS A 161 21.92 13.46 -1.50
#